data_AF-A0A7J8QE66-F1
#
_entry.id   AF-A0A7J8QE66-F1
#
_cell.length_a   1.000
_cell.length_b   1.000
_cell.length_c   1.000
_cell.angle_alpha   90.00
_cell.angle_beta   90.00
_cell.angle_gamma   90.00
#
_symmetry.space_group_name_H-M   'P 1'
#
loop_
_entity.id
_entity.type
_entity.pdbx_description
1 polymer ?
#
loop_
_entity_poly.entity_id
_entity_poly.type
_entity_poly.pdbx_seq_one_letter_code
_entity_poly.pdbx_strand_id
1 'polypeptide(L)'
;MESQFVPSRRMDIYDPIQQIGMWGESFNANSNLHASVSMIAEMDNKISNESETASHEMLAPSNKYEQEATKRIDKIQRRLAQNREAARKSRLRKKAYVQQLENSRLKLIQLEQELVQMKQQGVYMGGGLVGGNLGFSAPVKSGIAAFETEYARWMDEQSKQICGLRAALNAEISDTDLQMLVETGMKHYSELFRMKSTAAKSDVFYVMSGMWKTSAEQFFSWIGGFRPSELLKV
;
A
#
# COMPACT_ATOMS: atom_id res chain seq x y z
N MET A 1 0.45 -46.99 -49.33
CA MET A 1 -0.28 -47.00 -48.05
C MET A 1 -0.15 -45.62 -47.45
N GLU A 2 -1.13 -44.77 -47.74
CA GLU A 2 -1.20 -43.37 -47.30
C GLU A 2 -1.98 -43.30 -45.98
N SER A 3 -1.41 -42.67 -44.96
CA SER A 3 -2.08 -42.46 -43.68
C SER A 3 -2.95 -41.20 -43.76
N GLN A 4 -4.26 -41.39 -43.69
CA GLN A 4 -5.28 -40.35 -43.68
C GLN A 4 -5.27 -39.57 -42.35
N PHE A 5 -5.19 -38.24 -42.44
CA PHE A 5 -5.45 -37.32 -41.34
C PHE A 5 -6.96 -37.11 -41.18
N VAL A 6 -7.48 -37.29 -39.96
CA VAL A 6 -8.86 -37.00 -39.57
C VAL A 6 -8.91 -35.64 -38.87
N PRO A 7 -9.76 -34.68 -39.30
CA PRO A 7 -9.92 -33.42 -38.58
C PRO A 7 -11.00 -33.55 -37.50
N SER A 8 -10.67 -33.22 -36.25
CA SER A 8 -11.65 -33.20 -35.16
C SER A 8 -12.00 -31.77 -34.73
N ARG A 9 -13.19 -31.36 -35.18
CA ARG A 9 -14.21 -30.54 -34.52
C ARG A 9 -13.77 -29.35 -33.64
N ARG A 10 -14.02 -28.16 -34.19
CA ARG A 10 -14.10 -26.85 -33.53
C ARG A 10 -15.09 -26.91 -32.34
N MET A 11 -14.63 -26.55 -31.15
CA MET A 11 -15.44 -26.37 -29.94
C MET A 11 -15.28 -24.90 -29.50
N ASP A 12 -16.16 -24.04 -30.01
CA ASP A 12 -16.24 -22.63 -29.65
C ASP A 12 -17.00 -22.50 -28.32
N ILE A 13 -16.28 -22.39 -27.19
CA ILE A 13 -16.83 -21.84 -25.93
C ILE A 13 -15.71 -21.06 -25.21
N TYR A 14 -15.56 -19.79 -25.57
CA TYR A 14 -15.01 -18.75 -24.70
C TYR A 14 -15.80 -17.46 -24.96
N ASP A 15 -16.49 -16.97 -23.93
CA ASP A 15 -17.12 -15.65 -23.95
C ASP A 15 -16.04 -14.55 -24.05
N PRO A 16 -16.19 -13.55 -24.93
CA PRO A 16 -15.24 -12.45 -25.01
C PRO A 16 -15.32 -11.56 -23.77
N ILE A 17 -14.18 -11.40 -23.08
CA ILE A 17 -13.99 -10.44 -22.00
C ILE A 17 -14.27 -9.04 -22.53
N GLN A 18 -15.27 -8.36 -21.97
CA GLN A 18 -15.50 -6.94 -22.20
C GLN A 18 -14.31 -6.16 -21.65
N GLN A 19 -13.49 -5.61 -22.56
CA GLN A 19 -12.46 -4.62 -22.24
C GLN A 19 -13.12 -3.37 -21.67
N ILE A 20 -12.94 -3.13 -20.37
CA ILE A 20 -13.19 -1.84 -19.75
C ILE A 20 -12.01 -0.91 -20.13
N GLY A 21 -12.19 -0.20 -21.24
CA GLY A 21 -11.29 0.88 -21.66
C GLY A 21 -11.69 2.17 -20.96
N MET A 22 -11.07 2.49 -19.83
CA MET A 22 -11.16 3.83 -19.23
C MET A 22 -9.80 4.28 -18.69
N TRP A 23 -8.79 4.28 -19.56
CA TRP A 23 -7.62 5.12 -19.39
C TRP A 23 -7.36 5.80 -20.73
N GLY A 24 -8.06 6.91 -20.94
CA GLY A 24 -7.87 7.85 -22.03
C GLY A 24 -7.64 9.23 -21.44
N GLU A 25 -6.42 9.71 -21.60
CA GLU A 25 -5.87 11.01 -21.22
C GLU A 25 -6.69 12.17 -21.78
N SER A 26 -6.69 13.33 -21.09
CA SER A 26 -6.72 14.67 -21.73
C SER A 26 -6.73 15.86 -20.74
N PHE A 27 -5.59 16.57 -20.77
CA PHE A 27 -5.39 18.03 -20.75
C PHE A 27 -5.55 18.88 -19.47
N ASN A 28 -4.36 19.36 -19.11
CA ASN A 28 -3.97 20.59 -18.42
C ASN A 28 -4.71 21.84 -18.96
N ALA A 29 -5.25 22.68 -18.07
CA ALA A 29 -5.50 24.10 -18.32
C ALA A 29 -5.53 24.87 -17.00
N ASN A 30 -4.49 25.67 -16.77
CA ASN A 30 -4.50 26.80 -15.85
C ASN A 30 -5.46 27.87 -16.38
N SER A 31 -6.47 28.27 -15.60
CA SER A 31 -7.03 29.61 -15.71
C SER A 31 -7.57 30.09 -14.36
N ASN A 32 -7.00 31.22 -13.96
CA ASN A 32 -7.21 31.96 -12.74
C ASN A 32 -8.40 32.90 -12.96
N LEU A 33 -9.46 32.85 -12.14
CA LEU A 33 -10.52 33.87 -12.13
C LEU A 33 -10.98 34.17 -10.71
N HIS A 34 -10.34 35.21 -10.18
CA HIS A 34 -10.86 36.35 -9.44
C HIS A 34 -12.12 36.23 -8.56
N ALA A 35 -11.92 36.73 -7.34
CA ALA A 35 -12.90 37.11 -6.34
C ALA A 35 -14.09 37.92 -6.89
N SER A 36 -15.26 37.68 -6.31
CA SER A 36 -16.30 38.70 -6.11
C SER A 36 -17.15 38.38 -4.88
N VAL A 37 -17.18 39.37 -3.99
CA VAL A 37 -17.98 39.48 -2.78
C VAL A 37 -19.47 39.63 -3.13
N SER A 38 -20.37 39.04 -2.34
CA SER A 38 -21.68 39.64 -2.07
C SER A 38 -22.25 39.17 -0.74
N MET A 39 -22.55 40.14 0.11
CA MET A 39 -23.34 40.05 1.33
C MET A 39 -24.83 39.80 1.01
N ILE A 40 -25.64 39.71 2.08
CA ILE A 40 -27.13 39.77 2.18
C ILE A 40 -27.67 38.42 2.66
N ALA A 41 -28.53 38.28 3.67
CA ALA A 41 -28.96 39.05 4.85
C ALA A 41 -29.83 38.07 5.66
N GLU A 42 -29.89 38.22 6.98
CA GLU A 42 -30.85 37.52 7.84
C GLU A 42 -32.28 37.98 7.51
N MET A 43 -33.23 37.04 7.45
CA MET A 43 -34.66 37.36 7.47
C MET A 43 -35.32 36.51 8.55
N ASP A 44 -35.59 37.18 9.66
CA ASP A 44 -36.50 36.79 10.73
C ASP A 44 -37.94 36.78 10.17
N ASN A 45 -38.78 35.82 10.57
CA ASN A 45 -40.18 35.81 10.16
C ASN A 45 -41.08 35.40 11.34
N LYS A 46 -41.39 36.42 12.15
CA LYS A 46 -42.51 36.47 13.09
C LYS A 46 -43.77 36.88 12.31
N ILE A 47 -44.76 36.00 12.24
CA ILE A 47 -46.15 36.40 11.96
C ILE A 47 -47.06 35.67 12.97
N SER A 48 -47.57 36.46 13.90
CA SER A 48 -48.77 36.22 14.68
C SER A 48 -50.00 36.49 13.81
N ASN A 49 -51.05 35.65 13.90
CA ASN A 49 -52.42 36.11 13.70
C ASN A 49 -53.41 35.21 14.47
N GLU A 50 -54.27 35.92 15.18
CA GLU A 50 -55.32 35.52 16.11
C GLU A 50 -56.66 35.44 15.34
N SER A 51 -57.52 34.46 15.66
CA SER A 51 -58.98 34.60 15.56
C SER A 51 -59.71 33.46 16.29
N GLU A 52 -60.34 33.88 17.39
CA GLU A 52 -61.65 33.56 17.97
C GLU A 52 -62.43 32.25 17.63
N THR A 53 -62.66 31.49 18.70
CA THR A 53 -63.87 30.82 19.23
C THR A 53 -65.08 30.41 18.35
N ALA A 54 -65.43 29.13 18.58
CA ALA A 54 -66.76 28.51 18.73
C ALA A 54 -67.57 28.14 17.48
N SER A 55 -67.66 26.83 17.19
CA SER A 55 -68.89 26.05 17.44
C SER A 55 -68.81 24.61 16.92
N HIS A 56 -69.52 23.75 17.63
CA HIS A 56 -70.12 22.49 17.20
C HIS A 56 -69.23 21.26 16.96
N GLU A 57 -69.18 20.46 18.01
CA GLU A 57 -69.10 19.00 18.00
C GLU A 57 -69.99 18.41 16.88
N MET A 58 -69.34 17.85 15.85
CA MET A 58 -69.91 16.88 14.91
C MET A 58 -68.84 15.81 14.65
N LEU A 59 -69.11 14.61 15.14
CA LEU A 59 -68.31 13.40 14.92
C LEU A 59 -68.27 13.09 13.42
N ALA A 60 -67.21 13.53 12.73
CA ALA A 60 -66.91 13.11 11.37
C ALA A 60 -66.29 11.69 11.39
N PRO A 61 -66.67 10.79 10.46
CA PRO A 61 -66.02 9.49 10.37
C PRO A 61 -64.57 9.70 9.94
N SER A 62 -63.63 9.30 10.79
CA SER A 62 -62.19 9.38 10.55
C SER A 62 -61.82 8.71 9.21
N ASN A 63 -61.44 9.52 8.22
CA ASN A 63 -60.97 9.03 6.92
C ASN A 63 -59.63 8.31 7.10
N LYS A 64 -59.67 6.96 7.09
CA LYS A 64 -58.48 6.08 7.19
C LYS A 64 -57.35 6.46 6.23
N TYR A 65 -57.68 6.98 5.05
CA TYR A 65 -56.72 7.38 4.01
C TYR A 65 -55.87 8.60 4.39
N GLU A 66 -56.43 9.57 5.10
CA GLU A 66 -55.74 10.79 5.51
C GLU A 66 -54.77 10.50 6.67
N GLN A 67 -55.21 9.63 7.59
CA GLN A 67 -54.36 9.16 8.69
C GLN A 67 -53.17 8.31 8.21
N GLU A 68 -53.32 7.56 7.10
CA GLU A 68 -52.23 6.78 6.51
C GLU A 68 -51.22 7.67 5.75
N ALA A 69 -51.68 8.73 5.08
CA ALA A 69 -50.82 9.72 4.43
C ALA A 69 -49.95 10.48 5.44
N THR A 70 -50.53 10.95 6.56
CA THR A 70 -49.79 11.62 7.64
C THR A 70 -48.71 10.71 8.23
N LYS A 71 -49.02 9.43 8.49
CA LYS A 71 -48.04 8.44 8.96
C LYS A 71 -46.87 8.24 8.00
N ARG A 72 -47.10 8.29 6.67
CA ARG A 72 -46.04 8.21 5.65
C ARG A 72 -45.16 9.47 5.66
N ILE A 73 -45.75 10.66 5.78
CA ILE A 73 -45.03 11.93 5.87
C ILE A 73 -44.15 11.95 7.13
N ASP A 74 -44.70 11.57 8.29
CA ASP A 74 -43.95 11.50 9.56
C ASP A 74 -42.77 10.52 9.49
N LYS A 75 -42.93 9.41 8.76
CA LYS A 75 -41.85 8.44 8.52
C LYS A 75 -40.76 9.03 7.63
N ILE A 76 -41.12 9.80 6.60
CA ILE A 76 -40.17 10.47 5.72
C ILE A 76 -39.40 11.56 6.51
N GLN A 77 -40.10 12.38 7.29
CA GLN A 77 -39.48 13.40 8.13
C GLN A 77 -38.48 12.80 9.13
N ARG A 78 -38.84 11.70 9.80
CA ARG A 78 -37.91 10.99 10.69
C ARG A 78 -36.67 10.46 9.97
N ARG A 79 -36.84 9.87 8.78
CA ARG A 79 -35.71 9.39 7.96
C ARG A 79 -34.79 10.53 7.54
N LEU A 80 -35.35 11.67 7.15
CA LEU A 80 -34.56 12.85 6.77
C LEU A 80 -33.80 13.41 7.98
N ALA A 81 -34.42 13.48 9.15
CA ALA A 81 -33.74 13.89 10.38
C ALA A 81 -32.57 12.94 10.72
N GLN A 82 -32.79 11.62 10.66
CA GLN A 82 -31.74 10.62 10.88
C GLN A 82 -30.62 10.72 9.84
N ASN A 83 -30.95 10.95 8.57
CA ASN A 83 -29.95 11.11 7.51
C ASN A 83 -29.13 12.38 7.70
N ARG A 84 -29.76 13.50 8.12
CA ARG A 84 -29.05 14.75 8.47
C ARG A 84 -28.04 14.50 9.60
N GLU A 85 -28.44 13.82 10.66
CA GLU A 85 -27.55 13.49 11.78
C GLU A 85 -26.44 12.50 11.37
N ALA A 86 -26.78 11.47 10.59
CA ALA A 86 -25.80 10.53 10.05
C ALA A 86 -24.77 11.23 9.15
N ALA A 87 -25.21 12.15 8.28
CA ALA A 87 -24.34 12.95 7.42
C ALA A 87 -23.42 13.87 8.23
N ARG A 88 -23.94 14.54 9.27
CA ARG A 88 -23.12 15.33 10.21
C ARG A 88 -22.04 14.49 10.88
N LYS A 89 -22.43 13.34 11.43
CA LYS A 89 -21.50 12.40 12.08
C LYS A 89 -20.43 11.88 11.12
N SER A 90 -20.83 11.54 9.88
CA SER A 90 -19.91 11.11 8.83
C SER A 90 -18.92 12.21 8.46
N ARG A 91 -19.40 13.43 8.22
CA ARG A 91 -18.56 14.61 7.94
C ARG A 91 -17.58 14.88 9.07
N LEU A 92 -18.04 14.82 10.32
CA LEU A 92 -17.19 15.05 11.49
C LEU A 92 -16.08 14.00 11.62
N ARG A 93 -16.40 12.72 11.43
CA ARG A 93 -15.40 11.63 11.43
C ARG A 93 -14.38 11.81 10.31
N LYS A 94 -14.83 12.13 9.10
CA LYS A 94 -13.93 12.38 7.96
C LYS A 94 -13.03 13.57 8.23
N LYS A 95 -13.57 14.66 8.80
CA LYS A 95 -12.79 15.84 9.19
C LYS A 95 -11.71 15.48 10.21
N ALA A 96 -12.06 14.73 11.26
CA ALA A 96 -11.09 14.28 12.27
C ALA A 96 -10.00 13.35 11.68
N TYR A 97 -10.37 12.42 10.80
CA TYR A 97 -9.42 11.54 10.14
C TYR A 97 -8.46 12.30 9.22
N VAL A 98 -8.95 13.25 8.42
CA VAL A 98 -8.11 14.10 7.57
C VAL A 98 -7.14 14.93 8.43
N GLN A 99 -7.61 15.51 9.53
CA GLN A 99 -6.75 16.24 10.46
C GLN A 99 -5.67 15.34 11.08
N GLN A 100 -6.02 14.10 11.44
CA GLN A 100 -5.05 13.12 11.92
C GLN A 100 -3.99 12.79 10.84
N LEU A 101 -4.41 12.63 9.59
CA LEU A 101 -3.50 12.41 8.47
C LEU A 101 -2.56 13.60 8.25
N GLU A 102 -3.07 14.83 8.28
CA GLU A 102 -2.26 16.05 8.17
C GLU A 102 -1.23 16.14 9.31
N ASN A 103 -1.65 15.87 10.55
CA ASN A 103 -0.74 15.81 11.70
C ASN A 103 0.34 14.73 11.52
N SER A 104 -0.04 13.53 11.05
CA SER A 104 0.92 12.45 10.82
C SER A 104 1.91 12.78 9.71
N ARG A 105 1.46 13.47 8.65
CA ARG A 105 2.30 13.94 7.55
C ARG A 105 3.34 14.94 8.03
N LEU A 106 2.93 15.93 8.83
CA LEU A 106 3.85 16.92 9.40
C LEU A 106 4.89 16.27 10.31
N LYS A 107 4.48 15.30 11.15
CA LYS A 107 5.40 14.54 11.99
C LYS A 107 6.41 13.74 11.18
N LEU A 108 5.99 13.15 10.07
CA LEU A 108 6.88 12.39 9.18
C LEU A 108 7.91 13.32 8.53
N ILE A 109 7.49 14.48 8.02
CA ILE A 109 8.40 15.49 7.47
C ILE A 109 9.42 15.96 8.52
N GLN A 110 8.99 16.16 9.76
CA GLN A 110 9.90 16.52 10.85
C GLN A 110 10.95 15.43 11.10
N LEU A 111 10.54 14.17 11.21
CA LEU A 111 11.46 13.05 11.42
C LEU A 111 12.43 12.89 10.24
N GLU A 112 11.98 13.09 9.01
CA GLU A 112 12.86 13.09 7.83
C GLU A 112 13.90 14.22 7.90
N GLN A 113 13.52 15.42 8.33
CA GLN A 113 14.44 16.53 8.53
C GLN A 113 15.47 16.22 9.62
N GLU A 114 15.03 15.66 10.75
CA GLU A 114 15.92 15.24 11.84
C GLU A 114 16.92 14.18 11.36
N LEU A 115 16.48 13.17 10.59
CA LEU A 115 17.37 12.18 10.00
C LEU A 115 18.40 12.79 9.04
N VAL A 116 17.98 13.72 8.18
CA VAL A 116 18.88 14.43 7.27
C VAL A 116 19.88 15.29 8.05
N GLN A 117 19.44 15.98 9.09
CA GLN A 117 20.29 16.80 9.94
C GLN A 117 21.30 15.94 10.71
N MET A 118 20.88 14.82 11.29
CA MET A 118 21.76 13.86 11.96
C MET A 118 22.78 13.25 11.00
N LYS A 119 22.36 12.93 9.76
CA LYS A 119 23.26 12.48 8.70
C LYS A 119 24.31 13.54 8.35
N GLN A 120 23.91 14.80 8.23
CA GLN A 120 24.86 15.91 7.99
C GLN A 120 25.79 16.12 9.19
N GLN A 121 25.28 16.10 10.42
CA GLN A 121 26.11 16.24 11.63
C GLN A 121 27.13 15.10 11.76
N GLY A 122 26.77 13.86 11.40
CA GLY A 122 27.70 12.74 11.34
C GLY A 122 28.79 12.90 10.26
N VAL A 123 28.50 13.61 9.17
CA VAL A 123 29.48 13.96 8.12
C VAL A 123 30.43 15.07 8.59
N TYR A 124 29.96 16.02 9.41
CA TYR A 124 30.81 17.11 9.94
C TYR A 124 31.70 16.70 11.12
N MET A 125 31.42 15.58 11.81
CA MET A 125 32.24 15.06 12.92
C MET A 125 33.16 13.89 12.51
N GLY A 126 32.94 13.31 11.32
CA GLY A 126 33.69 12.17 10.79
C GLY A 126 34.41 12.50 9.47
N GLY A 127 35.34 13.45 9.50
CA GLY A 127 36.24 13.70 8.38
C GLY A 127 37.24 12.54 8.21
N GLY A 128 36.90 11.57 7.36
CA GLY A 128 37.85 10.59 6.83
C GLY A 128 37.52 9.12 7.15
N LEU A 129 36.62 8.52 6.35
CA LEU A 129 36.89 7.34 5.51
C LEU A 129 35.56 6.89 4.87
N VAL A 130 35.57 6.83 3.55
CA VAL A 130 34.86 5.88 2.68
C VAL A 130 33.43 5.46 3.09
N GLY A 131 32.45 6.04 2.40
CA GLY A 131 31.35 5.29 1.79
C GLY A 131 30.39 4.48 2.68
N GLY A 132 29.28 5.12 3.08
CA GLY A 132 27.98 4.46 3.27
C GLY A 132 27.65 3.97 4.69
N ASN A 133 26.42 4.25 5.12
CA ASN A 133 25.72 3.72 6.30
C ASN A 133 26.04 4.34 7.68
N LEU A 134 25.51 5.55 7.93
CA LEU A 134 25.38 6.08 9.30
C LEU A 134 24.05 5.57 9.92
N GLY A 135 24.12 4.41 10.58
CA GLY A 135 23.01 3.82 11.32
C GLY A 135 23.01 4.26 12.79
N PHE A 136 21.85 4.73 13.26
CA PHE A 136 21.54 4.87 14.69
C PHE A 136 21.66 3.51 15.39
N SER A 137 22.80 3.24 16.03
CA SER A 137 23.07 1.98 16.73
C SER A 137 22.92 2.16 18.24
N ALA A 138 21.73 1.85 18.74
CA ALA A 138 21.56 1.38 20.12
C ALA A 138 22.18 -0.03 20.24
N PRO A 139 22.60 -0.49 21.44
CA PRO A 139 23.51 -1.63 21.63
C PRO A 139 23.01 -3.00 21.11
N VAL A 140 21.74 -3.10 20.71
CA VAL A 140 21.11 -4.33 20.18
C VAL A 140 21.33 -4.49 18.65
N LYS A 141 21.77 -3.43 17.94
CA LYS A 141 21.88 -3.37 16.47
C LYS A 141 23.25 -3.77 15.91
N SER A 142 24.18 -4.24 16.74
CA SER A 142 25.55 -4.58 16.30
C SER A 142 25.57 -5.75 15.30
N GLY A 143 24.78 -6.81 15.53
CA GLY A 143 24.72 -7.97 14.63
C GLY A 143 24.00 -7.69 13.30
N ILE A 144 22.96 -6.84 13.33
CA ILE A 144 22.22 -6.45 12.13
C ILE A 144 23.07 -5.53 11.24
N ALA A 145 23.73 -4.53 11.82
CA ALA A 145 24.61 -3.63 11.08
C ALA A 145 25.80 -4.37 10.46
N ALA A 146 26.41 -5.31 11.19
CA ALA A 146 27.48 -6.16 10.66
C ALA A 146 26.99 -7.00 9.47
N PHE A 147 25.81 -7.62 9.60
CA PHE A 147 25.20 -8.39 8.52
C PHE A 147 24.92 -7.53 7.27
N GLU A 148 24.40 -6.31 7.42
CA GLU A 148 24.14 -5.41 6.29
C GLU A 148 25.43 -5.10 5.52
N THR A 149 26.51 -4.75 6.22
CA THR A 149 27.81 -4.47 5.60
C THR A 149 28.40 -5.70 4.92
N GLU A 150 28.34 -6.86 5.57
CA GLU A 150 28.85 -8.12 5.00
C GLU A 150 28.03 -8.59 3.79
N TYR A 151 26.71 -8.42 3.83
CA TYR A 151 25.81 -8.75 2.73
C TYR A 151 26.06 -7.88 1.50
N ALA A 152 26.30 -6.58 1.68
CA ALA A 152 26.66 -5.68 0.57
C ALA A 152 27.95 -6.15 -0.13
N ARG A 153 29.00 -6.46 0.65
CA ARG A 153 30.25 -7.02 0.11
C ARG A 153 30.03 -8.37 -0.59
N TRP A 154 29.15 -9.21 -0.03
CA TRP A 154 28.79 -10.49 -0.63
C TRP A 154 28.11 -10.32 -1.99
N MET A 155 27.21 -9.34 -2.13
CA MET A 155 26.54 -9.00 -3.40
C MET A 155 27.51 -8.51 -4.47
N ASP A 156 28.49 -7.68 -4.08
CA ASP A 156 29.55 -7.25 -5.00
C ASP A 156 30.36 -8.44 -5.53
N GLU A 157 30.72 -9.36 -4.64
CA GLU A 157 31.46 -10.57 -5.00
C GLU A 157 30.61 -11.53 -5.84
N GLN A 158 29.30 -11.66 -5.57
CA GLN A 158 28.38 -12.42 -6.42
C GLN A 158 28.36 -11.85 -7.84
N SER A 159 28.28 -10.54 -7.97
CA SER A 159 28.27 -9.88 -9.28
C SER A 159 29.56 -10.17 -10.05
N LYS A 160 30.72 -10.16 -9.38
CA LYS A 160 32.01 -10.54 -9.98
C LYS A 160 32.04 -12.00 -10.40
N GLN A 161 31.59 -12.93 -9.55
CA GLN A 161 31.57 -14.36 -9.86
C GLN A 161 30.62 -14.68 -11.02
N ILE A 162 29.45 -14.03 -11.10
CA ILE A 162 28.52 -14.16 -12.24
C ILE A 162 29.18 -13.67 -13.53
N CYS A 163 29.87 -12.54 -13.50
CA CYS A 163 30.62 -12.05 -14.67
C CYS A 163 31.74 -13.01 -15.07
N GLY A 164 32.49 -13.55 -14.09
CA GLY A 164 33.53 -14.54 -14.33
C GLY A 164 33.01 -15.83 -14.95
N LEU A 165 31.92 -16.37 -14.42
CA LEU A 165 31.24 -17.56 -14.97
C LEU A 165 30.75 -17.33 -16.40
N ARG A 166 30.16 -16.17 -16.68
CA ARG A 166 29.72 -15.83 -18.04
C ARG A 166 30.90 -15.71 -19.02
N ALA A 167 32.00 -15.10 -18.59
CA ALA A 167 33.20 -14.99 -19.40
C ALA A 167 33.84 -16.35 -19.67
N ALA A 168 33.95 -17.19 -18.64
CA ALA A 168 34.42 -18.57 -18.74
C ALA A 168 33.59 -19.40 -19.72
N LEU A 169 32.27 -19.31 -19.64
CA LEU A 169 31.37 -20.00 -20.55
C LEU A 169 31.57 -19.58 -22.02
N ASN A 170 31.82 -18.29 -22.26
CA ASN A 170 32.07 -17.77 -23.60
C ASN A 170 33.47 -18.10 -24.13
N ALA A 171 34.41 -18.47 -23.25
CA ALA A 171 35.82 -18.70 -23.59
C ALA A 171 36.18 -20.18 -23.74
N GLU A 172 35.20 -21.09 -23.70
CA GLU A 172 35.39 -22.55 -23.80
C GLU A 172 36.53 -23.06 -22.89
N ILE A 173 36.48 -22.70 -21.61
CA ILE A 173 37.49 -23.10 -20.62
C ILE A 173 37.47 -24.62 -20.36
N SER A 174 38.55 -25.13 -19.76
CA SER A 174 38.64 -26.55 -19.40
C SER A 174 37.58 -26.93 -18.35
N ASP A 175 37.11 -28.18 -18.39
CA ASP A 175 36.16 -28.71 -17.40
C ASP A 175 36.70 -28.60 -15.96
N THR A 176 38.01 -28.70 -15.77
CA THR A 176 38.66 -28.56 -14.46
C THR A 176 38.55 -27.13 -13.92
N ASP A 177 38.76 -26.13 -14.78
CA ASP A 177 38.60 -24.72 -14.41
C ASP A 177 37.13 -24.38 -14.15
N LEU A 178 36.22 -24.96 -14.94
CA LEU A 178 34.78 -24.79 -14.75
C LEU A 178 34.32 -25.38 -13.41
N GLN A 179 34.80 -26.58 -13.07
CA GLN A 179 34.52 -27.20 -11.77
C GLN A 179 35.01 -26.31 -10.62
N MET A 180 36.21 -25.74 -10.73
CA MET A 180 36.75 -24.83 -9.70
C MET A 180 35.87 -23.58 -9.51
N LEU A 181 35.35 -23.00 -10.60
CA LEU A 181 34.44 -21.86 -10.53
C LEU A 181 33.10 -22.23 -9.85
N VAL A 182 32.56 -23.42 -10.15
CA VAL A 182 31.35 -23.92 -9.51
C VAL A 182 31.58 -24.14 -8.01
N GLU A 183 32.68 -24.79 -7.63
CA GLU A 183 33.04 -25.00 -6.21
C GLU A 183 33.20 -23.67 -5.46
N THR A 184 33.83 -22.67 -6.09
CA THR A 184 33.96 -21.32 -5.56
C THR A 184 32.59 -20.68 -5.35
N GLY A 185 31.68 -20.80 -6.31
CA GLY A 185 30.30 -20.33 -6.20
C GLY A 185 29.52 -21.01 -5.06
N MET A 186 29.65 -22.33 -4.93
CA MET A 186 29.02 -23.10 -3.84
C MET A 186 29.52 -22.67 -2.46
N LYS A 187 30.83 -22.43 -2.33
CA LYS A 187 31.43 -21.88 -1.10
C LYS A 187 30.89 -20.48 -0.81
N HIS A 188 30.73 -19.63 -1.83
CA HIS A 188 30.19 -18.28 -1.69
C HIS A 188 28.76 -18.27 -1.16
N TYR A 189 27.90 -19.18 -1.62
CA TYR A 189 26.55 -19.36 -1.05
C TYR A 189 26.58 -19.92 0.38
N SER A 190 27.51 -20.81 0.70
CA SER A 190 27.67 -21.33 2.07
C SER A 190 27.95 -20.20 3.07
N GLU A 191 28.78 -19.23 2.68
CA GLU A 191 29.03 -18.02 3.46
C GLU A 191 27.76 -17.18 3.67
N LEU A 192 26.89 -17.04 2.65
CA LEU A 192 25.60 -16.36 2.80
C LEU A 192 24.75 -16.98 3.91
N PHE A 193 24.61 -18.31 3.90
CA PHE A 193 23.82 -19.02 4.90
C PHE A 193 24.45 -18.90 6.29
N ARG A 194 25.78 -18.89 6.40
CA ARG A 194 26.49 -18.67 7.66
C ARG A 194 26.21 -17.27 8.24
N MET A 195 26.28 -16.23 7.40
CA MET A 195 25.96 -14.85 7.79
C MET A 195 24.49 -14.71 8.21
N LYS A 196 23.55 -15.26 7.41
CA LYS A 196 22.11 -15.27 7.74
C LYS A 196 21.81 -16.01 9.04
N SER A 197 22.44 -17.15 9.28
CA SER A 197 22.31 -17.91 10.53
C SER A 197 22.79 -17.08 11.73
N THR A 198 23.89 -16.36 11.59
CA THR A 198 24.43 -15.50 12.64
C THR A 198 23.50 -14.32 12.92
N ALA A 199 22.98 -13.67 11.89
CA ALA A 199 21.99 -12.60 12.02
C ALA A 199 20.68 -13.10 12.64
N ALA A 200 20.22 -14.30 12.27
CA ALA A 200 18.98 -14.89 12.79
C ALA A 200 19.04 -15.19 14.29
N LYS A 201 20.23 -15.48 14.84
CA LYS A 201 20.45 -15.61 16.29
C LYS A 201 20.22 -14.29 17.04
N SER A 202 20.35 -13.16 16.35
CA SER A 202 20.10 -11.83 16.90
C SER A 202 18.67 -11.37 16.63
N ASP A 203 18.21 -11.48 15.38
CA ASP A 203 16.86 -11.11 14.96
C ASP A 203 16.41 -11.93 13.73
N VAL A 204 15.53 -12.90 13.97
CA VAL A 204 14.96 -13.74 12.91
C VAL A 204 13.99 -12.98 12.00
N PHE A 205 13.27 -11.97 12.53
CA PHE A 205 12.34 -11.19 11.73
C PHE A 205 13.09 -10.30 10.74
N TYR A 206 14.24 -9.75 11.15
CA TYR A 206 15.12 -9.02 10.25
C TYR A 206 15.65 -9.94 9.13
N VAL A 207 16.04 -11.18 9.41
CA VAL A 207 16.46 -12.12 8.35
C VAL A 207 15.30 -12.47 7.40
N MET A 208 14.07 -12.60 7.90
CA MET A 208 12.91 -12.95 7.08
C MET A 208 12.36 -11.79 6.24
N SER A 209 12.28 -10.59 6.83
CA SER A 209 11.54 -9.44 6.28
C SER A 209 12.29 -8.11 6.40
N GLY A 210 13.60 -8.16 6.69
CA GLY A 210 14.44 -6.97 6.83
C GLY A 210 14.73 -6.27 5.50
N MET A 211 15.30 -5.08 5.64
CA MET A 211 15.59 -4.16 4.52
C MET A 211 16.72 -4.64 3.60
N TRP A 212 17.44 -5.70 3.98
CA TRP A 212 18.48 -6.31 3.15
C TRP A 212 17.92 -7.00 1.89
N LYS A 213 16.64 -7.39 1.90
CA LYS A 213 15.95 -7.93 0.71
C LYS A 213 15.38 -6.80 -0.13
N THR A 214 15.53 -6.91 -1.44
CA THR A 214 14.84 -6.07 -2.43
C THR A 214 13.34 -6.32 -2.41
N SER A 215 12.55 -5.34 -2.87
CA SER A 215 11.10 -5.49 -3.01
C SER A 215 10.70 -6.68 -3.88
N ALA A 216 11.50 -7.00 -4.91
CA ALA A 216 11.28 -8.17 -5.76
C ALA A 216 11.50 -9.48 -4.99
N GLU A 217 12.60 -9.61 -4.24
CA GLU A 217 12.87 -10.80 -3.43
C GLU A 217 11.81 -11.02 -2.35
N GLN A 218 11.34 -9.95 -1.71
CA GLN A 218 10.25 -10.02 -0.75
C GLN A 218 8.95 -10.48 -1.42
N PHE A 219 8.60 -9.90 -2.57
CA PHE A 219 7.40 -10.26 -3.33
C PHE A 219 7.44 -11.70 -3.81
N PHE A 220 8.59 -12.24 -4.20
CA PHE A 220 8.72 -13.62 -4.68
C PHE A 220 9.03 -14.64 -3.58
N SER A 221 9.16 -14.20 -2.32
CA SER A 221 9.48 -15.09 -1.20
C SER A 221 8.44 -16.20 -0.96
N TRP A 222 7.19 -16.01 -1.42
CA TRP A 222 6.12 -17.01 -1.30
C TRP A 222 6.11 -18.05 -2.43
N ILE A 223 6.74 -17.76 -3.58
CA ILE A 223 6.72 -18.65 -4.75
C ILE A 223 7.75 -19.78 -4.60
N GLY A 224 8.90 -19.46 -4.01
CA GLY A 224 9.99 -20.41 -3.73
C GLY A 224 10.16 -20.77 -2.24
N GLY A 225 9.22 -20.36 -1.39
CA GLY A 225 9.26 -20.62 0.05
C GLY A 225 8.65 -21.97 0.44
N PHE A 226 8.75 -22.29 1.73
CA PHE A 226 8.07 -23.43 2.33
C PHE A 226 6.56 -23.37 2.02
N ARG A 227 6.01 -24.45 1.45
CA ARG A 227 4.58 -24.59 1.14
C ARG A 227 3.92 -25.44 2.23
N PRO A 228 3.18 -24.84 3.19
CA PRO A 228 2.54 -25.60 4.26
C PRO A 228 1.58 -26.68 3.74
N SER A 229 1.02 -26.50 2.55
CA SER A 229 0.18 -27.48 1.85
C SER A 229 0.91 -28.78 1.48
N GLU A 230 2.25 -28.80 1.41
CA GLU A 230 3.02 -30.03 1.18
C GLU A 230 3.20 -30.87 2.45
N LEU A 231 3.13 -30.27 3.65
CA LEU A 231 3.12 -31.02 4.91
C LEU A 231 1.76 -31.65 5.24
N LEU A 232 0.67 -31.09 4.69
CA LEU A 232 -0.70 -31.53 4.96
C LEU A 232 -1.25 -32.49 3.90
N LYS A 233 -0.37 -33.07 3.06
CA LYS A 233 -0.78 -34.14 2.15
C LYS A 233 -1.01 -35.42 2.98
N VAL A 234 -2.28 -35.69 3.27
CA VAL A 234 -2.79 -36.98 3.80
C VAL A 234 -3.04 -37.92 2.64
#